data_AF-A0A5J6FDF5-F1
#
_entry.id   AF-A0A5J6FDF5-F1
#
_cell.length_a   1.000
_cell.length_b   1.000
_cell.length_c   1.000
_cell.angle_alpha   90.00
_cell.angle_beta   90.00
_cell.angle_gamma   90.00
#
_symmetry.space_group_name_H-M   'P 1'
#
loop_
_entity.id
_entity.type
_entity.pdbx_description
1 polymer ?
#
loop_
_entity_poly.entity_id
_entity_poly.type
_entity_poly.pdbx_seq_one_letter_code
_entity_poly.pdbx_strand_id
1 'polypeptide(L)'
;MLGVLGAGAVAGGQWQAGAAVVRPAAPVPRTGDNPVVEENRAAGSDQWLGGRAETRGVDPVRPHIRGRVSASSVGPGESIGFHLTSRVPQDCTVAVYRFGCYAGAGARHLVTSGGFPVGPRTGGKAAWTPTVPQEWLSGVFLGVFTSADGCRAFTPFVVREPARRSGLLFVLPFTRTPDRPFPGLGLPEGFVRETSAAGWLEERGYDVTYATEQDVHEGRVDLARYTVVVLAGTGRDVRWSRRTRVAVERAKRAGTELVHLPQPLALHEPEYLDEEVRRATADLLDRALGTGARQQRQKPASAPTQLVSARSS
;
A
#
# COMPACT_ATOMS: atom_id res chain seq x y z
N MET A 1 -64.81 1.51 34.38
CA MET A 1 -63.57 2.09 33.81
C MET A 1 -62.40 1.48 34.58
N LEU A 2 -61.77 0.43 34.02
CA LEU A 2 -60.41 0.48 33.42
C LEU A 2 -59.36 0.92 34.47
N GLY A 3 -58.65 0.01 35.14
CA GLY A 3 -57.51 -0.79 34.64
C GLY A 3 -56.21 -0.03 35.01
N VAL A 4 -55.24 -0.54 35.76
CA VAL A 4 -54.21 -1.53 35.36
C VAL A 4 -53.45 -1.99 36.61
N LEU A 5 -53.22 -3.31 36.74
CA LEU A 5 -52.33 -3.96 37.71
C LEU A 5 -50.87 -3.84 37.24
N GLY A 6 -49.98 -3.35 38.13
CA GLY A 6 -48.53 -3.33 37.90
C GLY A 6 -47.91 -4.71 38.11
N ALA A 7 -47.30 -5.26 37.06
CA ALA A 7 -46.49 -6.48 37.09
C ALA A 7 -45.00 -6.13 37.31
N GLY A 8 -44.32 -6.97 38.08
CA GLY A 8 -43.03 -6.71 38.71
C GLY A 8 -41.79 -6.65 37.80
N ALA A 9 -40.70 -6.18 38.42
CA ALA A 9 -39.36 -6.27 37.86
C ALA A 9 -38.54 -7.24 38.73
N VAL A 10 -38.22 -8.40 38.16
CA VAL A 10 -37.24 -9.35 38.70
C VAL A 10 -35.88 -8.94 38.14
N ALA A 11 -34.93 -8.61 39.01
CA ALA A 11 -33.58 -8.24 38.63
C ALA A 11 -32.81 -9.47 38.10
N GLY A 12 -32.67 -9.58 36.78
CA GLY A 12 -31.78 -10.55 36.13
C GLY A 12 -30.42 -9.91 35.86
N GLY A 13 -29.41 -10.25 36.66
CA GLY A 13 -28.02 -9.91 36.40
C GLY A 13 -27.52 -10.65 35.16
N GLN A 14 -27.24 -9.92 34.08
CA GLN A 14 -26.61 -10.47 32.89
C GLN A 14 -25.09 -10.43 33.05
N TRP A 15 -24.50 -11.62 33.15
CA TRP A 15 -23.07 -11.84 32.94
C TRP A 15 -22.77 -11.62 31.45
N GLN A 16 -22.13 -10.51 31.11
CA GLN A 16 -21.52 -10.34 29.80
C GLN A 16 -20.22 -11.15 29.77
N ALA A 17 -20.30 -12.39 29.28
CA ALA A 17 -19.13 -13.10 28.81
C ALA A 17 -18.58 -12.32 27.60
N GLY A 18 -17.46 -11.63 27.79
CA GLY A 18 -16.71 -11.04 26.69
C GLY A 18 -16.30 -12.16 25.75
N ALA A 19 -16.97 -12.27 24.60
CA ALA A 19 -16.53 -13.14 23.52
C ALA A 19 -15.10 -12.71 23.16
N ALA A 20 -14.12 -13.58 23.43
CA ALA A 20 -12.77 -13.39 22.95
C ALA A 20 -12.87 -13.22 21.43
N VAL A 21 -12.50 -12.05 20.92
CA VAL A 21 -12.37 -11.84 19.48
C VAL A 21 -11.30 -12.83 19.02
N VAL A 22 -11.73 -13.92 18.40
CA VAL A 22 -10.84 -14.89 17.77
C VAL A 22 -10.16 -14.14 16.64
N ARG A 23 -8.93 -13.68 16.90
CA ARG A 23 -8.10 -13.07 15.87
C ARG A 23 -7.82 -14.15 14.82
N PRO A 24 -8.13 -13.94 13.53
CA PRO A 24 -7.78 -14.91 12.52
C PRO A 24 -6.26 -15.13 12.56
N ALA A 25 -5.85 -16.39 12.39
CA ALA A 25 -4.44 -16.76 12.43
C ALA A 25 -3.69 -15.97 11.36
N ALA A 26 -2.53 -15.43 11.75
CA ALA A 26 -1.66 -14.73 10.81
C ALA A 26 -1.24 -15.69 9.68
N PRO A 27 -1.09 -15.18 8.45
CA PRO A 27 -0.63 -16.02 7.36
C PRO A 27 0.77 -16.57 7.66
N VAL A 28 1.03 -17.83 7.29
CA VAL A 28 2.36 -18.42 7.44
C VAL A 28 3.26 -17.85 6.34
N PRO A 29 4.50 -17.42 6.65
CA PRO A 29 5.45 -16.99 5.63
C PRO A 29 5.60 -18.05 4.53
N ARG A 30 5.36 -17.68 3.26
CA ARG A 30 5.61 -18.56 2.11
C ARG A 30 7.09 -18.70 1.79
N THR A 31 7.89 -17.69 2.14
CA THR A 31 9.32 -17.63 1.86
C THR A 31 10.08 -16.98 3.00
N GLY A 32 11.01 -17.71 3.61
CA GLY A 32 11.99 -17.19 4.58
C GLY A 32 11.40 -16.38 5.75
N ASP A 33 12.23 -15.49 6.29
CA ASP A 33 11.78 -14.46 7.24
C ASP A 33 10.98 -13.40 6.47
N ASN A 34 9.67 -13.35 6.70
CA ASN A 34 8.77 -12.41 6.04
C ASN A 34 8.24 -11.36 7.04
N PRO A 35 8.80 -10.14 7.08
CA PRO A 35 8.34 -9.11 8.01
C PRO A 35 6.92 -8.62 7.71
N VAL A 36 6.42 -8.81 6.48
CA VAL A 36 5.05 -8.44 6.08
C VAL A 36 4.02 -9.29 6.84
N VAL A 37 4.34 -10.55 7.16
CA VAL A 37 3.48 -11.40 7.98
C VAL A 37 3.32 -10.84 9.38
N GLU A 38 4.42 -10.39 10.00
CA GLU A 38 4.38 -9.79 11.33
C GLU A 38 3.61 -8.47 11.32
N GLU A 39 3.84 -7.61 10.33
CA GLU A 39 3.11 -6.35 10.19
C GLU A 39 1.59 -6.58 10.09
N ASN A 40 1.15 -7.59 9.36
CA ASN A 40 -0.27 -7.92 9.24
C ASN A 40 -0.90 -8.53 10.50
N ARG A 41 -0.12 -8.82 11.55
CA ARG A 41 -0.65 -9.18 12.89
C ARG A 41 -1.11 -7.97 13.68
N ALA A 42 -0.71 -6.78 13.28
CA ALA A 42 -1.11 -5.55 13.94
C ALA A 42 -2.63 -5.33 13.85
N ALA A 43 -3.14 -4.51 14.77
CA ALA A 43 -4.54 -4.10 14.73
C ALA A 43 -4.80 -3.26 13.47
N GLY A 44 -5.67 -3.76 12.60
CA GLY A 44 -6.15 -3.01 11.45
C GLY A 44 -7.21 -1.97 11.82
N SER A 45 -7.59 -1.15 10.85
CA SER A 45 -8.58 -0.09 10.97
C SER A 45 -9.30 0.10 9.64
N ASP A 46 -10.62 0.24 9.71
CA ASP A 46 -11.49 0.61 8.60
C ASP A 46 -11.87 2.10 8.62
N GLN A 47 -11.30 2.86 9.57
CA GLN A 47 -11.61 4.28 9.81
C GLN A 47 -11.16 5.19 8.68
N TRP A 48 -10.43 4.68 7.69
CA TRP A 48 -10.07 5.39 6.48
C TRP A 48 -11.24 5.47 5.47
N LEU A 49 -12.23 4.58 5.57
CA LEU A 49 -13.39 4.57 4.67
C LEU A 49 -14.25 5.83 4.87
N GLY A 50 -14.81 6.36 3.77
CA GLY A 50 -15.87 7.36 3.83
C GLY A 50 -17.14 6.76 4.44
N GLY A 51 -17.93 7.57 5.14
CA GLY A 51 -19.16 7.13 5.83
C GLY A 51 -18.94 6.64 7.27
N ARG A 52 -17.69 6.41 7.68
CA ARG A 52 -17.34 6.13 9.09
C ARG A 52 -17.26 7.42 9.89
N ALA A 53 -17.69 7.37 11.16
CA ALA A 53 -17.65 8.52 12.09
C ALA A 53 -18.24 9.81 11.47
N GLU A 54 -19.37 9.68 10.78
CA GLU A 54 -20.09 10.79 10.11
C GLU A 54 -19.30 11.49 8.99
N THR A 55 -18.15 10.95 8.61
CA THR A 55 -17.34 11.53 7.53
C THR A 55 -17.95 11.23 6.17
N ARG A 56 -17.76 12.13 5.22
CA ARG A 56 -18.37 12.06 3.89
C ARG A 56 -17.33 12.23 2.79
N GLY A 57 -17.54 11.55 1.66
CA GLY A 57 -16.77 11.80 0.46
C GLY A 57 -16.97 13.21 -0.07
N VAL A 58 -16.03 13.68 -0.90
CA VAL A 58 -16.16 14.95 -1.61
C VAL A 58 -16.84 14.76 -2.97
N ASP A 59 -17.52 15.82 -3.44
CA ASP A 59 -17.99 15.88 -4.83
C ASP A 59 -16.79 15.77 -5.79
N PRO A 60 -16.84 14.86 -6.77
CA PRO A 60 -15.69 14.57 -7.63
C PRO A 60 -15.38 15.68 -8.65
N VAL A 61 -16.37 16.49 -9.01
CA VAL A 61 -16.25 17.63 -9.94
C VAL A 61 -15.83 18.88 -9.20
N ARG A 62 -16.42 19.09 -8.02
CA ARG A 62 -16.19 20.24 -7.15
C ARG A 62 -15.91 19.74 -5.74
N PRO A 63 -14.68 19.29 -5.44
CA PRO A 63 -14.36 18.77 -4.12
C PRO A 63 -14.24 19.89 -3.07
N HIS A 64 -14.65 19.60 -1.84
CA HIS A 64 -14.54 20.51 -0.68
C HIS A 64 -13.10 20.59 -0.19
N ILE A 65 -12.45 19.44 -0.12
CA ILE A 65 -11.04 19.28 0.23
C ILE A 65 -10.37 18.42 -0.84
N ARG A 66 -9.12 18.73 -1.16
CA ARG A 66 -8.24 17.92 -2.03
C ARG A 66 -6.85 17.93 -1.46
N GLY A 67 -6.05 16.94 -1.79
CA GLY A 67 -4.62 17.04 -1.59
C GLY A 67 -3.81 16.12 -2.46
N ARG A 68 -2.50 16.24 -2.29
CA ARG A 68 -1.47 15.47 -2.99
C ARG A 68 -0.26 15.33 -2.09
N VAL A 69 0.59 14.36 -2.42
CA VAL A 69 1.92 14.21 -1.83
C VAL A 69 2.99 14.91 -2.66
N SER A 70 4.14 15.19 -2.05
CA SER A 70 5.32 15.78 -2.71
C SER A 70 6.06 14.77 -3.61
N ALA A 71 5.90 13.47 -3.36
CA ALA A 71 6.48 12.38 -4.14
C ALA A 71 5.53 11.17 -4.15
N SER A 72 5.46 10.43 -5.26
CA SER A 72 4.65 9.21 -5.37
C SER A 72 5.22 8.05 -4.53
N SER A 73 6.50 8.10 -4.20
CA SER A 73 7.13 7.17 -3.27
C SER A 73 8.25 7.82 -2.46
N VAL A 74 8.51 7.26 -1.29
CA VAL A 74 9.56 7.67 -0.35
C VAL A 74 10.17 6.46 0.33
N GLY A 75 11.45 6.53 0.68
CA GLY A 75 12.13 5.53 1.49
C GLY A 75 12.19 5.90 2.98
N PRO A 76 12.60 4.98 3.86
CA PRO A 76 12.89 5.27 5.25
C PRO A 76 13.88 6.43 5.41
N GLY A 77 13.58 7.35 6.34
CA GLY A 77 14.37 8.57 6.59
C GLY A 77 14.09 9.72 5.62
N GLU A 78 13.38 9.50 4.51
CA GLU A 78 12.95 10.57 3.63
C GLU A 78 11.71 11.29 4.18
N SER A 79 11.42 12.48 3.68
CA SER A 79 10.25 13.26 4.08
C SER A 79 9.19 13.28 2.98
N ILE A 80 7.93 13.16 3.38
CA ILE A 80 6.77 13.18 2.49
C ILE A 80 5.91 14.41 2.81
N GLY A 81 5.80 15.35 1.88
CA GLY A 81 5.00 16.56 2.07
C GLY A 81 3.55 16.34 1.63
N PHE A 82 2.59 16.60 2.51
CA PHE A 82 1.16 16.60 2.20
C PHE A 82 0.69 18.02 1.90
N HIS A 83 0.20 18.24 0.69
CA HIS A 83 -0.33 19.53 0.23
C HIS A 83 -1.84 19.43 0.14
N LEU A 84 -2.56 20.26 0.90
CA LEU A 84 -4.02 20.23 0.98
C LEU A 84 -4.59 21.58 0.56
N THR A 85 -5.65 21.57 -0.24
CA THR A 85 -6.48 22.75 -0.54
C THR A 85 -7.91 22.49 -0.06
N SER A 86 -8.51 23.49 0.58
CA SER A 86 -9.91 23.46 1.01
C SER A 86 -10.66 24.63 0.38
N ARG A 87 -11.88 24.41 -0.11
CA ARG A 87 -12.72 25.48 -0.67
C ARG A 87 -13.05 26.53 0.37
N VAL A 88 -13.40 26.07 1.57
CA VAL A 88 -13.73 26.91 2.72
C VAL A 88 -12.51 26.91 3.65
N PRO A 89 -11.97 28.07 4.05
CA PRO A 89 -10.92 28.13 5.06
C PRO A 89 -11.37 27.42 6.34
N GLN A 90 -10.66 26.37 6.74
CA GLN A 90 -10.98 25.57 7.92
C GLN A 90 -9.78 24.74 8.36
N ASP A 91 -9.84 24.22 9.58
CA ASP A 91 -8.85 23.25 10.05
C ASP A 91 -9.05 21.89 9.37
N CYS A 92 -7.93 21.26 9.04
CA CYS A 92 -7.89 19.91 8.50
C CYS A 92 -6.84 19.08 9.23
N THR A 93 -6.98 17.76 9.13
CA THR A 93 -6.01 16.77 9.60
C THR A 93 -5.58 15.85 8.46
N VAL A 94 -4.41 15.23 8.60
CA VAL A 94 -3.98 14.09 7.78
C VAL A 94 -3.78 12.88 8.66
N ALA A 95 -4.45 11.77 8.34
CA ALA A 95 -4.13 10.46 8.89
C ALA A 95 -3.42 9.60 7.85
N VAL A 96 -2.38 8.88 8.24
CA VAL A 96 -1.63 7.97 7.37
C VAL A 96 -1.98 6.53 7.71
N TYR A 97 -2.30 5.76 6.68
CA TYR A 97 -2.60 4.35 6.76
C TYR A 97 -1.67 3.55 5.86
N ARG A 98 -1.26 2.34 6.28
CA ARG A 98 -0.63 1.34 5.42
C ARG A 98 -1.68 0.31 5.01
N PHE A 99 -1.86 0.08 3.72
CA PHE A 99 -2.72 -0.99 3.19
C PHE A 99 -2.09 -2.36 3.40
N GLY A 100 -2.93 -3.38 3.55
CA GLY A 100 -2.54 -4.75 3.86
C GLY A 100 -3.76 -5.58 4.23
N CYS A 101 -3.57 -6.84 4.62
CA CYS A 101 -4.71 -7.68 4.98
C CYS A 101 -5.25 -7.34 6.38
N TYR A 102 -4.39 -7.17 7.39
CA TYR A 102 -4.72 -6.86 8.80
C TYR A 102 -6.02 -7.52 9.30
N ALA A 103 -6.10 -8.85 9.23
CA ALA A 103 -7.29 -9.62 9.63
C ALA A 103 -8.59 -9.22 8.90
N GLY A 104 -8.50 -8.70 7.67
CA GLY A 104 -9.62 -8.26 6.85
C GLY A 104 -9.97 -6.77 6.99
N ALA A 105 -9.28 -6.01 7.86
CA ALA A 105 -9.54 -4.58 8.03
C ALA A 105 -9.05 -3.72 6.85
N GLY A 106 -8.17 -4.26 5.99
CA GLY A 106 -7.72 -3.63 4.75
C GLY A 106 -6.62 -2.58 4.91
N ALA A 107 -6.47 -1.99 6.10
CA ALA A 107 -5.38 -1.08 6.40
C ALA A 107 -5.06 -1.04 7.90
N ARG A 108 -3.88 -0.52 8.25
CA ARG A 108 -3.48 -0.15 9.61
C ARG A 108 -3.32 1.36 9.69
N HIS A 109 -3.87 1.97 10.73
CA HIS A 109 -3.60 3.37 11.07
C HIS A 109 -2.21 3.50 11.68
N LEU A 110 -1.42 4.46 11.20
CA LEU A 110 -0.04 4.67 11.66
C LEU A 110 0.10 5.96 12.46
N VAL A 111 -0.42 7.06 11.94
CA VAL A 111 -0.26 8.39 12.56
C VAL A 111 -1.36 9.33 12.09
N THR A 112 -1.73 10.28 12.95
CA THR A 112 -2.56 11.43 12.59
C THR A 112 -1.82 12.72 12.95
N SER A 113 -1.82 13.69 12.05
CA SER A 113 -1.27 15.02 12.30
C SER A 113 -2.08 15.77 13.36
N GLY A 114 -1.49 16.81 13.95
CA GLY A 114 -2.30 17.88 14.56
C GLY A 114 -3.17 18.58 13.51
N GLY A 115 -4.18 19.32 13.97
CA GLY A 115 -4.98 20.19 13.10
C GLY A 115 -4.15 21.35 12.56
N PHE A 116 -4.38 21.73 11.31
CA PHE A 116 -3.75 22.89 10.70
C PHE A 116 -4.71 23.62 9.75
N PRO A 117 -4.59 24.95 9.61
CA PRO A 117 -5.50 25.72 8.78
C PRO A 117 -5.24 25.47 7.29
N VAL A 118 -6.30 25.19 6.54
CA VAL A 118 -6.27 24.97 5.09
C VAL A 118 -7.28 25.87 4.42
N GLY A 119 -6.82 26.60 3.39
CA GLY A 119 -7.65 27.46 2.56
C GLY A 119 -7.57 27.14 1.07
N PRO A 120 -8.18 27.99 0.21
CA PRO A 120 -8.26 27.76 -1.24
C PRO A 120 -6.93 28.00 -1.96
N ARG A 121 -5.98 28.69 -1.33
CA ARG A 121 -4.64 28.98 -1.87
C ARG A 121 -3.59 28.44 -0.92
N THR A 122 -2.67 27.63 -1.43
CA THR A 122 -1.66 26.93 -0.62
C THR A 122 -0.24 27.43 -0.83
N GLY A 123 -0.03 28.40 -1.73
CA GLY A 123 1.30 28.95 -2.02
C GLY A 123 2.36 27.91 -2.41
N GLY A 124 1.95 26.67 -2.77
CA GLY A 124 2.85 25.55 -3.03
C GLY A 124 3.45 24.89 -1.78
N LYS A 125 3.27 25.44 -0.57
CA LYS A 125 3.83 24.88 0.67
C LYS A 125 3.08 23.61 1.08
N ALA A 126 3.80 22.62 1.61
CA ALA A 126 3.18 21.46 2.25
C ALA A 126 2.55 21.90 3.59
N ALA A 127 1.34 21.41 3.85
CA ALA A 127 0.64 21.69 5.10
C ALA A 127 1.22 20.86 6.26
N TRP A 128 1.70 19.64 5.96
CA TRP A 128 2.34 18.75 6.91
C TRP A 128 3.41 17.91 6.20
N THR A 129 4.59 17.74 6.80
CA THR A 129 5.73 17.04 6.20
C THR A 129 6.39 16.11 7.23
N PRO A 130 5.85 14.91 7.49
CA PRO A 130 6.49 13.94 8.35
C PRO A 130 7.71 13.30 7.68
N THR A 131 8.67 12.88 8.50
CA THR A 131 9.74 11.96 8.12
C THR A 131 9.21 10.53 8.20
N VAL A 132 9.56 9.71 7.20
CA VAL A 132 9.20 8.29 7.13
C VAL A 132 10.06 7.52 8.14
N PRO A 133 9.46 6.92 9.17
CA PRO A 133 10.19 6.14 10.16
C PRO A 133 10.79 4.85 9.59
N GLN A 134 11.79 4.29 10.27
CA GLN A 134 12.46 3.05 9.83
C GLN A 134 11.57 1.81 9.98
N GLU A 135 10.61 1.86 10.91
CA GLU A 135 9.65 0.80 11.17
C GLU A 135 8.53 0.71 10.14
N TRP A 136 8.38 1.70 9.25
CA TRP A 136 7.41 1.63 8.17
C TRP A 136 7.90 0.66 7.11
N LEU A 137 7.40 -0.58 7.16
CA LEU A 137 7.65 -1.58 6.13
C LEU A 137 7.15 -1.12 4.77
N SER A 138 7.81 -1.61 3.72
CA SER A 138 7.39 -1.35 2.35
C SER A 138 5.91 -1.69 2.15
N GLY A 139 5.19 -0.84 1.42
CA GLY A 139 3.75 -0.97 1.30
C GLY A 139 3.11 0.12 0.47
N VAL A 140 1.81 -0.04 0.24
CA VAL A 140 0.94 1.03 -0.26
C VAL A 140 0.41 1.81 0.92
N PHE A 141 0.56 3.13 0.88
CA PHE A 141 0.15 4.02 1.96
C PHE A 141 -0.90 5.00 1.46
N LEU A 142 -1.74 5.47 2.38
CA LEU A 142 -2.82 6.40 2.12
C LEU A 142 -2.78 7.55 3.11
N GLY A 143 -2.67 8.77 2.59
CA GLY A 143 -3.02 9.98 3.33
C GLY A 143 -4.53 10.20 3.23
N VAL A 144 -5.21 10.24 4.38
CA VAL A 144 -6.63 10.59 4.52
C VAL A 144 -6.72 12.00 5.07
N PHE A 145 -7.23 12.92 4.26
CA PHE A 145 -7.48 14.30 4.65
C PHE A 145 -8.89 14.41 5.20
N THR A 146 -9.05 14.97 6.41
CA THR A 146 -10.37 15.23 6.99
C THR A 146 -10.47 16.70 7.36
N SER A 147 -11.45 17.41 6.80
CA SER A 147 -11.78 18.78 7.20
C SER A 147 -12.65 18.81 8.46
N ALA A 148 -12.68 19.94 9.15
CA ALA A 148 -13.50 20.14 10.35
C ALA A 148 -15.00 19.86 10.12
N ASP A 149 -15.51 20.09 8.91
CA ASP A 149 -16.89 19.77 8.52
C ASP A 149 -17.10 18.31 8.06
N GLY A 150 -16.13 17.42 8.28
CA GLY A 150 -16.23 15.98 8.04
C GLY A 150 -16.01 15.53 6.60
N CYS A 151 -15.65 16.42 5.66
CA CYS A 151 -15.34 16.02 4.28
C CYS A 151 -13.98 15.32 4.19
N ARG A 152 -13.93 14.25 3.38
CA ARG A 152 -12.72 13.46 3.17
C ARG A 152 -12.26 13.39 1.72
N ALA A 153 -10.96 13.50 1.57
CA ALA A 153 -10.23 13.20 0.34
C ALA A 153 -8.95 12.42 0.67
N PHE A 154 -8.34 11.84 -0.34
CA PHE A 154 -7.26 10.88 -0.19
C PHE A 154 -6.07 11.24 -1.07
N THR A 155 -4.92 10.64 -0.78
CA THR A 155 -3.80 10.54 -1.71
C THR A 155 -3.01 9.29 -1.39
N PRO A 156 -2.77 8.39 -2.36
CA PRO A 156 -1.88 7.28 -2.13
C PRO A 156 -0.42 7.69 -2.33
N PHE A 157 0.47 6.92 -1.72
CA PHE A 157 1.91 6.93 -1.98
C PHE A 157 2.50 5.56 -1.63
N VAL A 158 3.74 5.31 -2.01
CA VAL A 158 4.44 4.07 -1.68
C VAL A 158 5.58 4.35 -0.73
N VAL A 159 5.71 3.53 0.32
CA VAL A 159 6.97 3.43 1.06
C VAL A 159 7.77 2.31 0.42
N ARG A 160 8.92 2.67 -0.15
CA ARG A 160 9.84 1.74 -0.80
C ARG A 160 10.86 1.22 0.20
N GLU A 161 11.31 0.00 0.00
CA GLU A 161 12.39 -0.60 0.79
C GLU A 161 13.42 -1.26 -0.13
N PRO A 162 14.17 -0.46 -0.93
CA PRO A 162 15.03 -1.02 -1.97
C PRO A 162 16.22 -1.80 -1.40
N ALA A 163 16.56 -1.64 -0.13
CA ALA A 163 17.67 -2.35 0.50
C ALA A 163 17.32 -3.82 0.79
N ARG A 164 16.10 -4.08 1.28
CA ARG A 164 15.66 -5.44 1.66
C ARG A 164 15.56 -6.33 0.42
N ARG A 165 15.96 -7.59 0.58
CA ARG A 165 15.70 -8.62 -0.43
C ARG A 165 14.36 -9.26 -0.11
N SER A 166 13.47 -9.24 -1.07
CA SER A 166 12.18 -9.92 -1.03
C SER A 166 12.04 -10.86 -2.23
N GLY A 167 11.15 -11.85 -2.12
CA GLY A 167 10.84 -12.74 -3.24
C GLY A 167 10.15 -12.00 -4.39
N LEU A 168 9.27 -11.04 -4.05
CA LEU A 168 8.43 -10.31 -4.98
C LEU A 168 8.63 -8.79 -4.88
N LEU A 169 8.68 -8.10 -6.02
CA LEU A 169 8.42 -6.66 -6.11
C LEU A 169 7.06 -6.41 -6.77
N PHE A 170 6.16 -5.70 -6.10
CA PHE A 170 4.91 -5.22 -6.69
C PHE A 170 5.07 -3.78 -7.17
N VAL A 171 4.92 -3.56 -8.48
CA VAL A 171 5.08 -2.25 -9.12
C VAL A 171 3.71 -1.66 -9.45
N LEU A 172 3.41 -0.50 -8.87
CA LEU A 172 2.13 0.19 -9.00
C LEU A 172 2.16 1.27 -10.08
N PRO A 173 1.11 1.41 -10.90
CA PRO A 173 0.98 2.42 -11.95
C PRO A 173 0.56 3.78 -11.37
N PHE A 174 1.09 4.17 -10.20
CA PHE A 174 0.89 5.51 -9.63
C PHE A 174 1.71 6.54 -10.41
N THR A 175 1.42 6.65 -11.70
CA THR A 175 2.06 7.57 -12.66
C THR A 175 1.19 8.81 -12.77
N ARG A 176 1.33 9.72 -11.81
CA ARG A 176 0.93 11.10 -12.02
C ARG A 176 2.01 12.03 -11.50
N THR A 177 2.25 13.10 -12.24
CA THR A 177 3.13 14.17 -11.78
C THR A 177 2.69 14.63 -10.39
N PRO A 178 3.61 14.77 -9.42
CA PRO A 178 3.30 15.20 -8.04
C PRO A 178 2.71 16.62 -7.93
N ASP A 179 2.38 17.27 -9.04
CA ASP A 179 1.91 18.65 -9.13
C ASP A 179 0.38 18.77 -9.02
N ARG A 180 -0.38 17.70 -9.29
CA ARG A 180 -1.85 17.73 -9.28
C ARG A 180 -2.46 16.61 -8.44
N PRO A 181 -3.46 16.91 -7.59
CA PRO A 181 -4.30 15.90 -6.97
C PRO A 181 -4.93 14.96 -8.01
N PHE A 182 -5.15 13.71 -7.61
CA PHE A 182 -6.01 12.81 -8.38
C PHE A 182 -7.44 13.38 -8.43
N PRO A 183 -8.20 13.09 -9.50
CA PRO A 183 -9.60 13.52 -9.60
C PRO A 183 -10.46 12.82 -8.54
N GLY A 184 -11.71 13.26 -8.42
CA GLY A 184 -12.65 12.60 -7.53
C GLY A 184 -12.29 12.76 -6.07
N LEU A 185 -12.26 11.62 -5.37
CA LEU A 185 -11.86 11.53 -3.96
C LEU A 185 -10.34 11.64 -3.76
N GLY A 186 -9.53 11.78 -4.82
CA GLY A 186 -8.07 11.81 -4.70
C GLY A 186 -7.40 10.43 -4.80
N LEU A 187 -8.08 9.47 -5.44
CA LEU A 187 -7.55 8.13 -5.71
C LEU A 187 -7.33 7.92 -7.22
N PRO A 188 -6.29 7.17 -7.64
CA PRO A 188 -6.10 6.79 -9.02
C PRO A 188 -7.20 5.82 -9.48
N GLU A 189 -7.45 5.82 -10.79
CA GLU A 189 -8.27 4.79 -11.41
C GLU A 189 -7.65 3.41 -11.17
N GLY A 190 -8.46 2.45 -10.73
CA GLY A 190 -7.98 1.11 -10.39
C GLY A 190 -7.49 0.94 -8.96
N PHE A 191 -7.34 2.01 -8.16
CA PHE A 191 -6.72 1.95 -6.83
C PHE A 191 -7.17 0.75 -6.00
N VAL A 192 -8.49 0.52 -5.93
CA VAL A 192 -9.09 -0.60 -5.22
C VAL A 192 -8.59 -1.95 -5.74
N ARG A 193 -8.58 -2.17 -7.06
CA ARG A 193 -8.05 -3.38 -7.70
C ARG A 193 -6.58 -3.61 -7.35
N GLU A 194 -5.75 -2.56 -7.42
CA GLU A 194 -4.33 -2.69 -7.11
C GLU A 194 -4.06 -2.93 -5.62
N THR A 195 -4.75 -2.24 -4.71
CA THR A 195 -4.64 -2.49 -3.27
C THR A 195 -5.21 -3.84 -2.88
N SER A 196 -6.22 -4.34 -3.60
CA SER A 196 -6.74 -5.69 -3.43
C SER A 196 -5.68 -6.73 -3.81
N ALA A 197 -5.00 -6.58 -4.95
CA ALA A 197 -3.88 -7.47 -5.30
C ALA A 197 -2.74 -7.41 -4.27
N ALA A 198 -2.41 -6.22 -3.78
CA ALA A 198 -1.44 -6.06 -2.69
C ALA A 198 -1.88 -6.83 -1.43
N GLY A 199 -3.10 -6.60 -0.95
CA GLY A 199 -3.64 -7.27 0.24
C GLY A 199 -3.69 -8.79 0.09
N TRP A 200 -4.01 -9.30 -1.11
CA TRP A 200 -3.99 -10.74 -1.40
C TRP A 200 -2.58 -11.35 -1.29
N LEU A 201 -1.56 -10.67 -1.85
CA LEU A 201 -0.19 -11.15 -1.79
C LEU A 201 0.28 -11.26 -0.32
N GLU A 202 -0.05 -10.25 0.49
CA GLU A 202 0.27 -10.25 1.92
C GLU A 202 -0.53 -11.31 2.69
N GLU A 203 -1.84 -11.46 2.41
CA GLU A 203 -2.72 -12.50 2.98
C GLU A 203 -2.20 -13.90 2.65
N ARG A 204 -1.66 -14.13 1.46
CA ARG A 204 -1.07 -15.42 1.09
C ARG A 204 0.29 -15.65 1.72
N GLY A 205 0.88 -14.67 2.41
CA GLY A 205 2.17 -14.79 3.09
C GLY A 205 3.37 -14.63 2.16
N TYR A 206 3.19 -14.06 0.97
CA TYR A 206 4.30 -13.75 0.08
C TYR A 206 5.20 -12.66 0.66
N ASP A 207 6.51 -12.83 0.49
CA ASP A 207 7.46 -11.80 0.86
C ASP A 207 7.55 -10.75 -0.25
N VAL A 208 6.83 -9.65 -0.07
CA VAL A 208 6.63 -8.60 -1.09
C VAL A 208 7.16 -7.24 -0.62
N THR A 209 7.79 -6.52 -1.54
CA THR A 209 8.11 -5.09 -1.43
C THR A 209 7.42 -4.31 -2.53
N TYR A 210 7.28 -3.00 -2.37
CA TYR A 210 6.49 -2.14 -3.24
C TYR A 210 7.34 -1.03 -3.87
N ALA A 211 7.04 -0.72 -5.12
CA ALA A 211 7.58 0.43 -5.83
C ALA A 211 6.52 1.02 -6.77
N THR A 212 6.75 2.24 -7.24
CA THR A 212 5.95 2.83 -8.32
C THR A 212 6.64 2.65 -9.67
N GLU A 213 5.90 2.71 -10.77
CA GLU A 213 6.52 2.76 -12.10
C GLU A 213 7.49 3.95 -12.26
N GLN A 214 7.22 5.05 -11.56
CA GLN A 214 8.12 6.21 -11.50
C GLN A 214 9.48 5.85 -10.87
N ASP A 215 9.50 4.99 -9.84
CA ASP A 215 10.75 4.48 -9.26
C ASP A 215 11.55 3.65 -10.26
N VAL A 216 10.87 2.86 -11.09
CA VAL A 216 11.52 2.11 -12.17
C VAL A 216 12.07 3.06 -13.24
N HIS A 217 11.30 4.07 -13.63
CA HIS A 217 11.72 5.10 -14.59
C HIS A 217 12.97 5.86 -14.13
N GLU A 218 13.01 6.23 -12.85
CA GLU A 218 14.11 7.00 -12.25
C GLU A 218 15.27 6.12 -11.78
N GLY A 219 15.14 4.79 -11.87
CA GLY A 219 16.18 3.86 -11.45
C GLY A 219 16.36 3.75 -9.94
N ARG A 220 15.35 4.14 -9.13
CA ARG A 220 15.37 4.00 -7.67
C ARG A 220 15.27 2.54 -7.21
N VAL A 221 14.79 1.66 -8.08
CA VAL A 221 14.69 0.22 -7.83
C VAL A 221 15.33 -0.57 -8.98
N ASP A 222 16.20 -1.52 -8.65
CA ASP A 222 16.76 -2.46 -9.62
C ASP A 222 15.90 -3.73 -9.67
N LEU A 223 15.12 -3.86 -10.75
CA LEU A 223 14.23 -5.00 -10.98
C LEU A 223 14.98 -6.34 -11.00
N ALA A 224 16.25 -6.36 -11.43
CA ALA A 224 17.06 -7.57 -11.51
C ALA A 224 17.42 -8.16 -10.13
N ARG A 225 17.12 -7.47 -9.03
CA ARG A 225 17.33 -7.96 -7.67
C ARG A 225 16.23 -8.91 -7.19
N TYR A 226 15.09 -8.92 -7.87
CA TYR A 226 13.92 -9.70 -7.46
C TYR A 226 13.79 -10.95 -8.31
N THR A 227 13.32 -12.03 -7.70
CA THR A 227 13.00 -13.27 -8.41
C THR A 227 11.78 -13.08 -9.29
N VAL A 228 10.75 -12.41 -8.75
CA VAL A 228 9.54 -12.08 -9.49
C VAL A 228 9.23 -10.60 -9.34
N VAL A 229 8.88 -9.97 -10.44
CA VAL A 229 8.33 -8.62 -10.46
C VAL A 229 6.89 -8.71 -10.94
N VAL A 230 5.97 -8.31 -10.08
CA VAL A 230 4.55 -8.26 -10.34
C VAL A 230 4.19 -6.84 -10.78
N LEU A 231 3.70 -6.70 -12.00
CA LEU A 231 3.31 -5.43 -12.61
C LEU A 231 1.78 -5.27 -12.48
N ALA A 232 1.34 -4.27 -11.71
CA ALA A 232 -0.08 -4.00 -11.53
C ALA A 232 -0.69 -3.28 -12.74
N GLY A 233 -2.02 -3.38 -12.90
CA GLY A 233 -2.76 -2.78 -14.02
C GLY A 233 -2.90 -3.70 -15.24
N THR A 234 -3.40 -3.17 -16.36
CA THR A 234 -3.84 -3.95 -17.54
C THR A 234 -2.71 -4.54 -18.40
N GLY A 235 -1.47 -4.54 -17.89
CA GLY A 235 -0.34 -5.23 -18.50
C GLY A 235 0.08 -4.76 -19.89
N ARG A 236 -0.45 -3.63 -20.37
CA ARG A 236 -0.05 -3.00 -21.64
C ARG A 236 0.08 -1.50 -21.46
N ASP A 237 1.09 -1.06 -20.72
CA ASP A 237 1.40 0.36 -20.76
C ASP A 237 2.15 0.69 -22.05
N VAL A 238 1.37 1.00 -23.08
CA VAL A 238 1.79 1.79 -24.25
C VAL A 238 2.58 3.04 -23.84
N ARG A 239 2.47 3.48 -22.57
CA ARG A 239 3.11 4.64 -21.96
C ARG A 239 4.46 4.39 -21.28
N TRP A 240 4.99 3.16 -21.24
CA TRP A 240 6.29 2.92 -20.61
C TRP A 240 7.38 3.82 -21.19
N SER A 241 8.22 4.37 -20.33
CA SER A 241 9.37 5.15 -20.75
C SER A 241 10.44 4.23 -21.38
N ARG A 242 11.35 4.80 -22.17
CA ARG A 242 12.53 4.05 -22.66
C ARG A 242 13.34 3.46 -21.51
N ARG A 243 13.49 4.19 -20.40
CA ARG A 243 14.20 3.74 -19.20
C ARG A 243 13.53 2.52 -18.56
N THR A 244 12.20 2.57 -18.41
CA THR A 244 11.39 1.45 -17.90
C THR A 244 11.57 0.21 -18.75
N ARG A 245 11.47 0.33 -20.09
CA ARG A 245 11.69 -0.80 -21.01
C ARG A 245 13.08 -1.41 -20.85
N VAL A 246 14.12 -0.58 -20.75
CA VAL A 246 15.50 -1.06 -20.55
C VAL A 246 15.65 -1.79 -19.20
N ALA A 247 15.06 -1.27 -18.13
CA ALA A 247 15.09 -1.92 -16.82
C ALA A 247 14.40 -3.29 -16.83
N VAL A 248 13.24 -3.37 -17.48
CA VAL A 248 12.47 -4.61 -17.68
C VAL A 248 13.26 -5.64 -18.49
N GLU A 249 13.86 -5.24 -19.61
CA GLU A 249 14.68 -6.15 -20.43
C GLU A 249 15.94 -6.61 -19.70
N ARG A 250 16.57 -5.75 -18.90
CA ARG A 250 17.69 -6.14 -18.03
C ARG A 250 17.25 -7.17 -16.99
N ALA A 251 16.09 -6.99 -16.36
CA ALA A 251 15.55 -7.91 -15.37
C ALA A 251 15.31 -9.30 -15.99
N LYS A 252 14.65 -9.36 -17.15
CA LYS A 252 14.44 -10.62 -17.89
C LYS A 252 15.75 -11.35 -18.18
N ARG A 253 16.77 -10.63 -18.67
CA ARG A 253 18.11 -11.20 -18.93
C ARG A 253 18.81 -11.68 -17.66
N ALA A 254 18.49 -11.10 -16.51
CA ALA A 254 19.01 -11.52 -15.21
C ALA A 254 18.25 -12.69 -14.59
N GLY A 255 17.18 -13.19 -15.24
CA GLY A 255 16.36 -14.30 -14.76
C GLY A 255 15.16 -13.88 -13.89
N THR A 256 14.84 -12.58 -13.82
CA THR A 256 13.62 -12.11 -13.15
C THR A 256 12.39 -12.47 -13.97
N GLU A 257 11.43 -13.13 -13.33
CA GLU A 257 10.14 -13.44 -13.92
C GLU A 257 9.19 -12.24 -13.79
N LEU A 258 8.49 -11.88 -14.87
CA LEU A 258 7.54 -10.78 -14.88
C LEU A 258 6.13 -11.33 -14.94
N VAL A 259 5.33 -11.00 -13.94
CA VAL A 259 3.94 -11.43 -13.82
C VAL A 259 3.03 -10.22 -13.92
N HIS A 260 2.02 -10.30 -14.76
CA HIS A 260 0.97 -9.29 -14.86
C HIS A 260 -0.27 -9.81 -14.15
N LEU A 261 -0.90 -8.97 -13.33
CA LEU A 261 -2.16 -9.30 -12.67
C LEU A 261 -3.30 -8.57 -13.36
N PRO A 262 -4.05 -9.23 -14.26
CA PRO A 262 -5.07 -8.58 -15.07
C PRO A 262 -6.38 -8.33 -14.32
N GLN A 263 -6.60 -8.95 -13.15
CA GLN A 263 -7.87 -8.92 -12.43
C GLN A 263 -7.70 -8.64 -10.92
N PRO A 264 -8.73 -8.12 -10.23
CA PRO A 264 -8.71 -7.97 -8.77
C PRO A 264 -8.52 -9.33 -8.08
N LEU A 265 -7.74 -9.36 -6.99
CA LEU A 265 -7.44 -10.61 -6.27
C LEU A 265 -7.90 -10.62 -4.79
N ALA A 266 -8.58 -9.56 -4.30
CA ALA A 266 -9.03 -9.48 -2.89
C ALA A 266 -10.33 -8.70 -2.61
N LEU A 267 -10.69 -8.79 -1.32
CA LEU A 267 -11.96 -8.59 -0.59
C LEU A 267 -12.82 -7.35 -0.88
N HIS A 268 -12.28 -6.26 -1.43
CA HIS A 268 -13.05 -5.00 -1.52
C HIS A 268 -14.11 -5.00 -2.63
N GLU A 269 -14.09 -5.98 -3.54
CA GLU A 269 -15.11 -6.17 -4.55
C GLU A 269 -15.44 -7.67 -4.71
N PRO A 270 -16.24 -8.26 -3.78
CA PRO A 270 -16.50 -9.70 -3.73
C PRO A 270 -17.14 -10.26 -5.00
N GLU A 271 -17.80 -9.40 -5.77
CA GLU A 271 -18.44 -9.71 -7.06
C GLU A 271 -17.42 -10.09 -8.15
N TYR A 272 -16.14 -9.70 -7.99
CA TYR A 272 -15.04 -9.99 -8.92
C TYR A 272 -14.00 -10.97 -8.33
N LEU A 273 -14.33 -11.64 -7.22
CA LEU A 273 -13.47 -12.67 -6.65
C LEU A 273 -13.60 -13.98 -7.42
N ASP A 274 -12.59 -14.27 -8.23
CA ASP A 274 -12.46 -15.56 -8.90
C ASP A 274 -11.38 -16.42 -8.19
N GLU A 275 -11.81 -17.47 -7.49
CA GLU A 275 -10.90 -18.36 -6.75
C GLU A 275 -10.06 -19.22 -7.69
N GLU A 276 -10.51 -19.49 -8.92
CA GLU A 276 -9.70 -20.16 -9.94
C GLU A 276 -8.56 -19.24 -10.37
N VAL A 277 -8.83 -17.95 -10.58
CA VAL A 277 -7.80 -16.94 -10.87
C VAL A 277 -6.81 -16.80 -9.71
N ARG A 278 -7.28 -16.78 -8.46
CA ARG A 278 -6.38 -16.74 -7.27
C ARG A 278 -5.51 -17.99 -7.18
N ARG A 279 -6.05 -19.17 -7.47
CA ARG A 279 -5.28 -20.43 -7.49
C ARG A 279 -4.23 -20.44 -8.59
N ALA A 280 -4.64 -20.13 -9.83
CA ALA A 280 -3.73 -20.08 -10.98
C ALA A 280 -2.61 -19.06 -10.78
N THR A 281 -2.92 -17.89 -10.19
CA THR A 281 -1.94 -16.86 -9.85
C THR A 281 -0.95 -17.36 -8.79
N ALA A 282 -1.43 -18.03 -7.75
CA ALA A 282 -0.55 -18.58 -6.71
C ALA A 282 0.38 -19.67 -7.28
N ASP A 283 -0.15 -20.58 -8.09
CA ASP A 283 0.64 -21.62 -8.74
C ASP A 283 1.72 -21.04 -9.67
N LEU A 284 1.40 -19.94 -10.37
CA LEU A 284 2.38 -19.22 -11.19
C LEU A 284 3.50 -18.63 -10.34
N LEU A 285 3.15 -17.88 -9.28
CA LEU A 285 4.13 -17.25 -8.40
C LEU A 285 5.00 -18.27 -7.66
N ASP A 286 4.42 -19.37 -7.20
CA ASP A 286 5.15 -20.41 -6.47
C ASP A 286 6.16 -21.14 -7.38
N ARG A 287 5.78 -21.41 -8.64
CA ARG A 287 6.71 -21.96 -9.65
C ARG A 287 7.84 -21.00 -9.97
N ALA A 288 7.54 -19.71 -10.12
CA ALA A 288 8.51 -18.66 -10.41
C ALA A 288 9.55 -18.54 -9.28
N LEU A 289 9.08 -18.46 -8.04
CA LEU A 289 9.90 -18.40 -6.84
C LEU A 289 10.77 -19.66 -6.66
N GLY A 290 10.20 -20.84 -6.90
CA GLY A 290 10.92 -22.11 -6.83
C GLY A 290 12.02 -22.25 -7.89
N THR A 291 11.79 -21.73 -9.11
CA THR A 291 12.78 -21.73 -10.20
C THR A 291 13.93 -20.77 -9.91
N GLY A 292 13.62 -19.56 -9.43
CA GLY A 292 14.64 -18.58 -9.05
C GLY A 292 15.54 -19.05 -7.90
N ALA A 293 14.99 -19.76 -6.91
CA ALA A 293 15.77 -20.35 -5.82
C ALA A 293 16.81 -21.37 -6.33
N ARG A 294 16.46 -22.16 -7.36
CA ARG A 294 17.39 -23.12 -8.00
C ARG A 294 18.49 -22.40 -8.78
N GLN A 295 18.15 -21.35 -9.53
CA GLN A 295 19.12 -20.57 -10.31
C GLN A 295 20.10 -19.79 -9.43
N GLN A 296 19.64 -19.20 -8.30
CA GLN A 296 20.51 -18.51 -7.36
C GLN A 296 21.52 -19.45 -6.68
N ARG A 297 21.13 -20.69 -6.38
CA ARG A 297 22.04 -21.71 -5.82
C ARG A 297 23.11 -22.20 -6.81
N GLN A 298 22.85 -22.09 -8.12
CA GLN A 298 23.76 -22.53 -9.17
C GLN A 298 24.72 -21.43 -9.66
N LYS A 299 24.53 -20.16 -9.26
CA LYS A 299 25.42 -19.06 -9.64
C LYS A 299 26.69 -19.13 -8.76
N PRO A 300 27.89 -19.33 -9.33
CA PRO A 300 29.11 -19.42 -8.53
C PRO A 300 29.34 -18.08 -7.81
N ALA A 301 29.68 -18.14 -6.52
CA ALA A 301 30.07 -16.97 -5.76
C ALA A 301 31.27 -16.31 -6.45
N SER A 302 31.07 -15.11 -6.99
CA SER A 302 32.15 -14.33 -7.58
C SER A 302 33.20 -14.06 -6.50
N ALA A 303 34.39 -14.63 -6.66
CA ALA A 303 35.50 -14.46 -5.74
C ALA A 303 35.84 -12.96 -5.58
N PRO A 304 36.19 -12.50 -4.36
CA PRO A 304 36.59 -11.12 -4.16
C PRO A 304 37.85 -10.84 -4.97
N THR A 305 37.77 -9.87 -5.88
CA THR A 305 38.93 -9.36 -6.63
C THR A 305 39.93 -8.79 -5.63
N GLN A 306 41.01 -9.54 -5.36
CA GLN A 306 42.17 -8.99 -4.67
C GLN A 306 42.80 -7.94 -5.58
N LEU A 307 42.74 -6.66 -5.16
CA LEU A 307 43.58 -5.61 -5.72
C LEU A 307 45.03 -5.92 -5.36
N VAL A 308 45.78 -6.40 -6.35
CA VAL A 308 47.25 -6.45 -6.28
C VAL A 308 47.76 -5.01 -6.36
N SER A 309 48.28 -4.51 -5.24
CA SER A 309 49.09 -3.30 -5.20
C SER A 309 50.47 -3.63 -5.78
N ALA A 310 50.79 -3.09 -6.95
CA ALA A 310 52.15 -3.03 -7.45
C ALA A 310 52.71 -1.63 -7.15
N ARG A 311 53.61 -1.54 -6.16
CA ARG A 311 54.57 -0.43 -6.01
C ARG A 311 55.88 -0.85 -6.66
N SER A 312 56.33 -0.07 -7.64
CA SER A 312 57.73 0.16 -8.09
C SER A 312 57.60 0.86 -9.45
N SER A 313 58.03 2.09 -9.67
CA SER A 313 59.37 2.65 -9.41
C SER A 313 59.30 4.17 -9.24
#